data_AF-A0A8S3S7V8-F1
#
_entry.id   AF-A0A8S3S7V8-F1
#
_cell.length_a   1.000
_cell.length_b   1.000
_cell.length_c   1.000
_cell.angle_alpha   90.00
_cell.angle_beta   90.00
_cell.angle_gamma   90.00
#
_symmetry.space_group_name_H-M   'P 1'
#
loop_
_entity.id
_entity.type
_entity.pdbx_description
1 polymer ?
#
loop_
_entity_poly.entity_id
_entity_poly.type
_entity_poly.pdbx_seq_one_letter_code
_entity_poly.pdbx_strand_id
1 'polypeptide(L)'
;MSIVKIRKNIFNICLGNARKKEPKKKALLIADSRGRYLADEISTEKFIDIKIVSEPGLNINKTHIIWKSIKANIKKKDRAILFLWIAPCDLTTKEGKFISLTYNTSKYHSKIDNLVTKFSTLKAQIESRYKHTKVCFMECPPYSIKLYNKHQGHEDPIKFTEQTTRLENQIFYLNRQIRRLNTQLYRVCVRVKVNKRDISNIHGESSAAAILTGFTKEEINFTKMGMIALNILADALYDLLKQDKANLRPRSDCDITNLYSEHRKLNKHIPSNSWGGSWQTIRNTDIAIGDDIERIRLTRNELQHSRIFKLEDKRFIELCNILSDLLKRFDHHNIPRRLYTDELNDILAKTISAEEVKSIENDILGMTIEVEIEH
;
A
#
# COMPACT_ATOMS: atom_id res chain seq x y z
N MET A 1 -15.74 10.62 1.47
CA MET A 1 -14.36 10.56 2.02
C MET A 1 -14.42 10.06 3.47
N SER A 2 -13.91 8.87 3.82
CA SER A 2 -14.09 8.33 5.19
C SER A 2 -12.91 8.70 6.11
N ILE A 3 -13.01 9.89 6.70
CA ILE A 3 -12.06 10.55 7.61
C ILE A 3 -11.75 9.70 8.87
N VAL A 4 -12.62 8.75 9.23
CA VAL A 4 -12.53 7.89 10.42
C VAL A 4 -11.22 7.09 10.55
N LYS A 5 -10.56 6.70 9.43
CA LYS A 5 -9.30 5.94 9.49
C LYS A 5 -8.05 6.80 9.65
N ILE A 6 -8.06 8.05 9.17
CA ILE A 6 -6.99 9.03 9.44
C ILE A 6 -6.88 9.26 10.95
N ARG A 7 -8.03 9.32 11.64
CA ARG A 7 -8.15 9.51 13.10
C ARG A 7 -7.33 8.48 13.90
N LYS A 8 -7.54 7.18 13.67
CA LYS A 8 -6.85 6.10 14.41
C LYS A 8 -5.33 6.07 14.18
N ASN A 9 -4.88 6.35 12.95
CA ASN A 9 -3.46 6.29 12.61
C ASN A 9 -2.66 7.45 13.20
N ILE A 10 -3.21 8.67 13.15
CA ILE A 10 -2.57 9.82 13.79
C ILE A 10 -2.56 9.65 15.32
N PHE A 11 -3.65 9.14 15.91
CA PHE A 11 -3.73 8.84 17.34
C PHE A 11 -2.63 7.86 17.79
N ASN A 12 -2.45 6.75 17.08
CA ASN A 12 -1.42 5.75 17.40
C ASN A 12 0.01 6.29 17.27
N ILE A 13 0.26 7.22 16.34
CA ILE A 13 1.58 7.87 16.17
C ILE A 13 1.86 8.86 17.30
N CYS A 14 0.86 9.65 17.70
CA CYS A 14 1.01 10.66 18.76
C CYS A 14 1.05 10.05 20.17
N LEU A 15 0.36 8.93 20.40
CA LEU A 15 0.12 8.36 21.75
C LEU A 15 0.67 6.94 21.95
N GLY A 16 1.28 6.34 20.93
CA GLY A 16 1.92 5.03 21.02
C GLY A 16 2.97 4.98 22.14
N ASN A 17 2.59 4.35 23.25
CA ASN A 17 3.38 4.10 24.46
C ASN A 17 3.71 5.32 25.33
N ALA A 18 2.76 6.23 25.58
CA ALA A 18 2.89 7.18 26.69
C ALA A 18 2.86 6.44 28.05
N ARG A 19 4.02 5.92 28.49
CA ARG A 19 4.27 5.64 29.91
C ARG A 19 4.06 6.95 30.68
N LYS A 20 3.38 6.89 31.84
CA LYS A 20 2.85 8.01 32.66
C LYS A 20 3.82 9.16 33.05
N LYS A 21 5.05 9.23 32.53
CA LYS A 21 6.07 10.22 32.88
C LYS A 21 6.69 11.00 31.70
N GLU A 22 6.33 10.74 30.45
CA GLU A 22 6.88 11.53 29.34
C GLU A 22 6.13 12.87 29.14
N PRO A 23 6.85 13.97 28.87
CA PRO A 23 6.21 15.24 28.53
C PRO A 23 5.38 15.08 27.24
N LYS A 24 4.15 15.62 27.25
CA LYS A 24 3.22 15.56 26.11
C LYS A 24 3.89 16.06 24.84
N LYS A 25 3.93 15.21 23.80
CA LYS A 25 4.40 15.59 22.46
C LYS A 25 3.38 16.55 21.85
N LYS A 26 3.83 17.70 21.36
CA LYS A 26 2.98 18.59 20.56
C LYS A 26 2.80 18.00 19.17
N ALA A 27 1.60 18.09 18.62
CA ALA A 27 1.35 17.68 17.24
C ALA A 27 0.82 18.87 16.44
N LEU A 28 1.43 19.09 15.28
CA LEU A 28 1.05 20.14 14.34
C LEU A 28 0.81 19.49 12.98
N LEU A 29 -0.36 19.72 12.40
CA LEU A 29 -0.65 19.38 11.01
C LEU A 29 -0.68 20.66 10.18
N ILE A 30 0.14 20.71 9.14
CA ILE A 30 0.08 21.74 8.10
C ILE A 30 -0.46 21.09 6.84
N ALA A 31 -1.57 21.61 6.32
CA ALA A 31 -2.28 21.04 5.18
C ALA A 31 -2.77 22.13 4.23
N ASP A 32 -3.23 21.71 3.06
CA ASP A 32 -3.97 22.61 2.17
C ASP A 32 -5.41 22.86 2.65
N SER A 33 -6.31 23.28 1.76
CA SER A 33 -7.73 23.49 2.09
C SER A 33 -8.41 22.27 2.72
N ARG A 34 -7.89 21.05 2.52
CA ARG A 34 -8.47 19.83 3.08
C ARG A 34 -8.24 19.68 4.57
N GLY A 35 -7.24 20.36 5.12
CA GLY A 35 -7.03 20.37 6.56
C GLY A 35 -8.19 21.03 7.32
N ARG A 36 -8.95 21.94 6.69
CA ARG A 36 -10.14 22.56 7.32
C ARG A 36 -11.22 21.52 7.62
N TYR A 37 -11.57 20.70 6.63
CA TYR A 37 -12.54 19.61 6.82
C TYR A 37 -12.07 18.63 7.91
N LEU A 38 -10.77 18.37 7.99
CA LEU A 38 -10.22 17.51 9.05
C LEU A 38 -10.26 18.19 10.42
N ALA A 39 -10.07 19.50 10.50
CA ALA A 39 -10.13 20.27 11.73
C ALA A 39 -11.55 20.30 12.31
N ASP A 40 -12.56 20.54 11.47
CA ASP A 40 -13.97 20.53 11.86
C ASP A 40 -14.33 19.16 12.48
N GLU A 41 -13.89 18.08 11.84
CA GLU A 41 -14.12 16.71 12.29
C GLU A 41 -13.38 16.38 13.59
N ILE A 42 -12.12 16.79 13.75
CA ILE A 42 -11.31 16.50 14.96
C ILE A 42 -11.75 17.35 16.15
N SER A 43 -12.24 18.58 15.94
CA SER A 43 -12.69 19.47 17.01
C SER A 43 -13.81 18.87 17.88
N THR A 44 -14.53 17.87 17.37
CA THR A 44 -15.58 17.15 18.09
C THR A 44 -15.04 16.13 19.11
N GLU A 45 -13.75 15.79 19.08
CA GLU A 45 -13.14 14.75 19.92
C GLU A 45 -12.14 15.34 20.94
N LYS A 46 -12.45 15.26 22.25
CA LYS A 46 -11.66 15.84 23.36
C LYS A 46 -10.25 15.25 23.57
N PHE A 47 -9.86 14.21 22.85
CA PHE A 47 -8.67 13.39 23.16
C PHE A 47 -7.46 13.62 22.25
N ILE A 48 -7.57 14.46 21.22
CA ILE A 48 -6.52 14.67 20.22
C ILE A 48 -6.04 16.13 20.28
N ASP A 49 -4.91 16.36 20.95
CA ASP A 49 -4.27 17.69 20.99
C ASP A 49 -3.38 17.89 19.75
N ILE A 50 -4.03 18.11 18.60
CA ILE A 50 -3.37 18.41 17.33
C ILE A 50 -3.81 19.78 16.86
N LYS A 51 -2.83 20.68 16.70
CA LYS A 51 -3.09 21.96 16.05
C LYS A 51 -3.09 21.76 14.54
N ILE A 52 -4.14 22.21 13.86
CA ILE A 52 -4.25 22.15 12.41
C ILE A 52 -4.12 23.56 11.84
N VAL A 53 -3.22 23.73 10.88
CA VAL A 53 -3.04 24.96 10.10
C VAL A 53 -3.30 24.62 8.64
N SER A 54 -4.27 25.31 8.03
CA SER A 54 -4.74 24.99 6.67
C SER A 54 -4.70 26.20 5.76
N GLU A 55 -3.97 26.09 4.66
CA GLU A 55 -3.81 27.17 3.68
C GLU A 55 -4.28 26.70 2.28
N PRO A 56 -5.30 27.33 1.67
CA PRO A 56 -5.75 26.94 0.33
C PRO A 56 -4.64 27.00 -0.71
N GLY A 57 -4.54 25.95 -1.53
CA GLY A 57 -3.51 25.89 -2.57
C GLY A 57 -2.09 25.75 -2.04
N LEU A 58 -1.91 25.25 -0.81
CA LEU A 58 -0.58 24.98 -0.26
C LEU A 58 0.10 23.87 -1.07
N ASN A 59 1.32 24.16 -1.53
CA ASN A 59 2.16 23.26 -2.32
C ASN A 59 3.61 23.38 -1.84
N ILE A 60 4.53 22.54 -2.36
CA ILE A 60 5.90 22.51 -1.83
C ILE A 60 6.67 23.81 -2.04
N ASN A 61 6.32 24.58 -3.08
CA ASN A 61 7.04 25.82 -3.40
C ASN A 61 6.65 26.96 -2.44
N LYS A 62 5.55 26.83 -1.69
CA LYS A 62 5.11 27.78 -0.66
C LYS A 62 5.78 27.53 0.71
N THR A 63 7.08 27.22 0.71
CA THR A 63 7.84 26.90 1.94
C THR A 63 7.79 28.00 2.99
N HIS A 64 7.69 29.27 2.60
CA HIS A 64 7.57 30.41 3.52
C HIS A 64 6.34 30.30 4.44
N ILE A 65 5.21 29.78 3.93
CA ILE A 65 3.98 29.56 4.73
C ILE A 65 4.19 28.43 5.73
N ILE A 66 4.84 27.35 5.30
CA ILE A 66 5.20 26.21 6.14
C ILE A 66 6.09 26.71 7.29
N TRP A 67 7.16 27.47 6.98
CA TRP A 67 8.06 28.02 7.99
C TRP A 67 7.39 29.00 8.94
N LYS A 68 6.51 29.88 8.45
CA LYS A 68 5.72 30.80 9.28
C LYS A 68 4.86 30.01 10.27
N SER A 69 4.21 28.96 9.79
CA SER A 69 3.35 28.08 10.61
C SER A 69 4.16 27.32 11.66
N ILE A 70 5.33 26.79 11.32
CA ILE A 70 6.22 26.12 12.29
C ILE A 70 6.68 27.12 13.36
N LYS A 71 7.20 28.28 12.97
CA LYS A 71 7.70 29.31 13.91
C LYS A 71 6.64 29.79 14.89
N ALA A 72 5.39 29.93 14.44
CA ALA A 72 4.29 30.38 15.28
C ALA A 72 3.82 29.34 16.30
N ASN A 73 4.08 28.05 16.06
CA ASN A 73 3.44 26.95 16.80
C ASN A 73 4.41 26.00 17.51
N ILE A 74 5.66 25.93 17.06
CA ILE A 74 6.68 25.03 17.59
C ILE A 74 7.89 25.86 18.02
N LYS A 75 8.25 25.78 19.31
CA LYS A 75 9.50 26.36 19.82
C LYS A 75 10.66 25.38 19.59
N LYS A 76 11.90 25.89 19.48
CA LYS A 76 13.09 25.04 19.24
C LYS A 76 13.28 23.90 20.26
N LYS A 77 12.83 24.10 21.50
CA LYS A 77 12.91 23.13 22.60
C LYS A 77 11.71 22.17 22.70
N ASP A 78 10.67 22.39 21.90
CA ASP A 78 9.46 21.56 21.95
C ASP A 78 9.76 20.17 21.35
N ARG A 79 9.29 19.12 22.02
CA ARG A 79 9.18 17.78 21.43
C ARG A 79 7.90 17.74 20.61
N ALA A 80 8.03 17.70 19.29
CA ALA A 80 6.90 17.82 18.39
C ALA A 80 6.88 16.76 17.29
N ILE A 81 5.68 16.42 16.83
CA ILE A 81 5.47 15.69 15.57
C ILE A 81 4.80 16.66 14.61
N LEU A 82 5.45 16.91 13.47
CA LEU A 82 4.95 17.75 12.41
C LEU A 82 4.43 16.86 11.28
N PHE A 83 3.13 16.93 11.02
CA PHE A 83 2.50 16.33 9.87
C PHE A 83 2.41 17.35 8.73
N LEU A 84 2.89 16.98 7.55
CA LEU A 84 2.78 17.78 6.33
C LEU A 84 1.85 17.07 5.36
N TRP A 85 0.65 17.59 5.15
CA TRP A 85 -0.30 17.08 4.15
C TRP A 85 -0.34 18.02 2.95
N ILE A 86 0.76 17.96 2.20
CA ILE A 86 1.05 18.80 1.04
C ILE A 86 1.41 17.87 -0.12
N ALA A 87 1.00 18.20 -1.35
CA ALA A 87 1.21 17.47 -2.61
C ALA A 87 0.08 17.66 -3.61
N PRO A 88 -1.21 17.75 -3.21
CA PRO A 88 -2.28 17.61 -4.21
C PRO A 88 -2.41 18.86 -5.09
N CYS A 89 -2.08 20.02 -4.54
CA CYS A 89 -1.85 21.23 -5.32
C CYS A 89 -0.48 21.27 -6.06
N ASP A 90 0.37 20.25 -5.89
CA ASP A 90 1.57 20.03 -6.71
C ASP A 90 1.28 19.11 -7.92
N LEU A 91 0.29 18.23 -7.80
CA LEU A 91 -0.12 17.30 -8.87
C LEU A 91 -1.18 17.89 -9.80
N THR A 92 -1.94 18.87 -9.33
CA THR A 92 -2.99 19.52 -10.11
C THR A 92 -2.86 21.03 -10.11
N THR A 93 -3.08 21.63 -11.28
CA THR A 93 -3.18 23.07 -11.48
C THR A 93 -4.65 23.48 -11.51
N LYS A 94 -4.93 24.69 -11.01
CA LYS A 94 -6.28 25.24 -10.99
C LYS A 94 -6.40 26.35 -12.03
N GLU A 95 -7.39 26.26 -12.91
CA GLU A 95 -7.75 27.26 -13.92
C GLU A 95 -9.18 27.71 -13.66
N GLY A 96 -9.34 28.94 -13.14
CA GLY A 96 -10.61 29.41 -12.61
C GLY A 96 -11.10 28.52 -11.46
N LYS A 97 -12.28 27.91 -11.59
CA LYS A 97 -12.83 26.96 -10.61
C LYS A 97 -12.46 25.50 -10.88
N PHE A 98 -11.94 25.19 -12.07
CA PHE A 98 -11.62 23.84 -12.51
C PHE A 98 -10.17 23.47 -12.22
N ILE A 99 -9.88 22.17 -12.19
CA ILE A 99 -8.52 21.66 -12.04
C ILE A 99 -8.13 20.80 -13.25
N SER A 100 -6.84 20.78 -13.53
CA SER A 100 -6.21 19.95 -14.57
C SER A 100 -4.95 19.31 -14.00
N LEU A 101 -4.48 18.24 -14.63
CA LEU A 101 -3.25 17.57 -14.23
C LEU A 101 -2.04 18.44 -14.56
N THR A 102 -1.17 18.69 -13.58
CA THR A 102 0.03 19.50 -13.77
C THR A 102 1.05 18.81 -14.67
N TYR A 103 1.26 17.50 -14.46
CA TYR A 103 2.22 16.71 -15.23
C TYR A 103 1.48 15.84 -16.25
N ASN A 104 1.00 16.45 -17.33
CA ASN A 104 0.29 15.73 -18.39
C ASN A 104 1.25 15.06 -19.40
N THR A 105 2.27 14.36 -18.91
CA THR A 105 3.29 13.68 -19.72
C THR A 105 3.52 12.26 -19.21
N SER A 106 3.85 11.34 -20.11
CA SER A 106 4.27 9.96 -19.76
C SER A 106 5.54 9.93 -18.89
N LYS A 107 6.35 11.00 -18.89
CA LYS A 107 7.58 11.13 -18.10
C LYS A 107 7.37 11.79 -16.73
N TYR A 108 6.18 11.64 -16.12
CA TYR A 108 5.85 12.28 -14.84
C TYR A 108 6.73 11.80 -13.67
N HIS A 109 7.33 10.61 -13.75
CA HIS A 109 8.17 10.03 -12.69
C HIS A 109 9.27 11.01 -12.24
N SER A 110 10.03 11.58 -13.19
CA SER A 110 11.10 12.53 -12.87
C SER A 110 10.60 13.81 -12.21
N LYS A 111 9.39 14.27 -12.53
CA LYS A 111 8.76 15.43 -11.88
C LYS A 111 8.36 15.11 -10.44
N ILE A 112 7.83 13.91 -10.21
CA ILE A 112 7.51 13.44 -8.85
C ILE A 112 8.78 13.19 -8.05
N ASP A 113 9.83 12.64 -8.63
CA ASP A 113 11.11 12.43 -7.93
C ASP A 113 11.74 13.77 -7.49
N ASN A 114 11.64 14.80 -8.34
CA ASN A 114 12.02 16.16 -7.98
C ASN A 114 11.16 16.72 -6.82
N LEU A 115 9.84 16.47 -6.83
CA LEU A 115 8.94 16.84 -5.72
C LEU A 115 9.35 16.14 -4.42
N VAL A 116 9.62 14.84 -4.46
CA VAL A 116 10.07 14.04 -3.31
C VAL A 116 11.42 14.52 -2.80
N THR A 117 12.32 14.93 -3.69
CA THR A 117 13.62 15.51 -3.33
C THR A 117 13.41 16.82 -2.54
N LYS A 118 12.48 17.69 -2.98
CA LYS A 118 12.10 18.89 -2.22
C LYS A 118 11.50 18.55 -0.85
N PHE A 119 10.67 17.50 -0.75
CA PHE A 119 10.15 17.01 0.53
C PHE A 119 11.26 16.56 1.46
N SER A 120 12.22 15.79 0.96
CA SER A 120 13.38 15.33 1.72
C SER A 120 14.24 16.49 2.23
N THR A 121 14.54 17.46 1.37
CA THR A 121 15.28 18.67 1.74
C THR A 121 14.55 19.48 2.81
N LEU A 122 13.23 19.70 2.65
CA LEU A 122 12.43 20.42 3.63
C LEU A 122 12.43 19.70 4.98
N LYS A 123 12.25 18.37 4.98
CA LYS A 123 12.33 17.54 6.19
C LYS A 123 13.68 17.71 6.90
N ALA A 124 14.79 17.56 6.18
CA ALA A 124 16.13 17.71 6.75
C ALA A 124 16.36 19.12 7.33
N GLN A 125 15.89 20.17 6.66
CA GLN A 125 15.98 21.54 7.16
C GLN A 125 15.16 21.76 8.44
N ILE A 126 13.96 21.18 8.54
CA ILE A 126 13.12 21.31 9.73
C ILE A 126 13.75 20.54 10.90
N GLU A 127 14.14 19.28 10.68
CA GLU A 127 14.68 18.42 11.75
C GLU A 127 16.06 18.88 12.23
N SER A 128 16.88 19.49 11.37
CA SER A 128 18.14 20.13 11.80
C SER A 128 17.91 21.39 12.65
N ARG A 129 16.93 22.22 12.29
CA ARG A 129 16.61 23.46 13.01
C ARG A 129 15.82 23.23 14.31
N TYR A 130 14.99 22.19 14.35
CA TYR A 130 14.16 21.80 15.47
C TYR A 130 14.50 20.35 15.86
N LYS A 131 15.63 20.16 16.57
CA LYS A 131 16.24 18.85 16.87
C LYS A 131 15.32 17.82 17.54
N HIS A 132 14.26 18.28 18.22
CA HIS A 132 13.28 17.43 18.89
C HIS A 132 11.96 17.30 18.14
N THR A 133 11.89 17.80 16.91
CA THR A 133 10.75 17.67 16.02
C THR A 133 10.99 16.54 15.04
N LYS A 134 9.96 15.72 14.84
CA LYS A 134 9.92 14.68 13.80
C LYS A 134 8.92 15.07 12.72
N VAL A 135 9.31 14.93 11.45
CA VAL A 135 8.46 15.33 10.32
C VAL A 135 7.94 14.10 9.58
N CYS A 136 6.62 14.03 9.43
CA CYS A 136 5.90 12.98 8.72
C CYS A 136 5.07 13.59 7.58
N PHE A 137 5.23 13.07 6.36
CA PHE A 137 4.38 13.47 5.24
C PHE A 137 3.13 12.59 5.20
N MET A 138 1.96 13.20 5.05
CA MET A 138 0.71 12.45 4.87
C MET A 138 0.52 12.06 3.41
N GLU A 139 0.03 10.85 3.17
CA GLU A 139 -0.27 10.38 1.82
C GLU A 139 -1.35 11.24 1.15
N CYS A 140 -1.20 11.44 -0.15
CA CYS A 140 -2.20 12.08 -0.97
C CYS A 140 -3.40 11.12 -1.12
N PRO A 141 -4.63 11.53 -0.73
CA PRO A 141 -5.81 10.71 -0.98
C PRO A 141 -6.05 10.60 -2.50
N PRO A 142 -6.60 9.48 -2.99
CA PRO A 142 -7.07 9.42 -4.36
C PRO A 142 -8.24 10.40 -4.56
N TYR A 143 -8.25 11.11 -5.68
CA TYR A 143 -9.35 11.99 -6.09
C TYR A 143 -9.40 12.09 -7.63
N SER A 144 -10.59 12.41 -8.14
CA SER A 144 -10.84 12.48 -9.59
C SER A 144 -10.99 13.91 -10.07
N ILE A 145 -10.21 14.28 -11.09
CA ILE A 145 -10.34 15.56 -11.79
C ILE A 145 -11.72 15.65 -12.46
N LYS A 146 -12.16 14.57 -13.12
CA LYS A 146 -13.48 14.47 -13.74
C LYS A 146 -14.61 14.75 -12.74
N LEU A 147 -14.61 14.08 -11.59
CA LEU A 147 -15.66 14.27 -10.58
C LEU A 147 -15.62 15.66 -9.95
N TYR A 148 -14.42 16.17 -9.66
CA TYR A 148 -14.26 17.53 -9.14
C TYR A 148 -14.78 18.56 -10.14
N ASN A 149 -14.38 18.50 -11.42
CA ASN A 149 -14.82 19.46 -12.43
C ASN A 149 -16.32 19.34 -12.72
N LYS A 150 -16.88 18.12 -12.70
CA LYS A 150 -18.34 17.93 -12.76
C LYS A 150 -19.06 18.65 -11.61
N HIS A 151 -18.58 18.47 -10.38
CA HIS A 151 -19.15 19.14 -9.21
C HIS A 151 -19.02 20.68 -9.29
N GLN A 152 -17.96 21.19 -9.92
CA GLN A 152 -17.79 22.63 -10.18
C GLN A 152 -18.63 23.14 -11.36
N GLY A 153 -19.42 22.28 -12.03
CA GLY A 153 -20.29 22.64 -13.14
C GLY A 153 -19.56 22.81 -14.47
N HIS A 154 -18.56 21.97 -14.75
CA HIS A 154 -17.95 21.91 -16.08
C HIS A 154 -18.91 21.22 -17.06
N GLU A 155 -19.11 21.80 -18.25
CA GLU A 155 -20.06 21.32 -19.27
C GLU A 155 -19.69 19.93 -19.81
N ASP A 156 -18.41 19.72 -20.14
CA ASP A 156 -17.88 18.41 -20.52
C ASP A 156 -16.83 17.89 -19.51
N PRO A 157 -17.24 17.18 -18.44
CA PRO A 157 -16.31 16.58 -17.50
C PRO A 157 -15.64 15.31 -18.05
N ILE A 158 -16.16 14.73 -19.14
CA ILE A 158 -15.68 13.44 -19.68
C ILE A 158 -14.29 13.60 -20.28
N LYS A 159 -13.95 14.76 -20.86
CA LYS A 159 -12.60 15.06 -21.37
C LYS A 159 -11.48 14.92 -20.34
N PHE A 160 -11.79 14.93 -19.03
CA PHE A 160 -10.82 14.76 -17.96
C PHE A 160 -10.63 13.31 -17.50
N THR A 161 -11.23 12.33 -18.21
CA THR A 161 -11.12 10.91 -17.86
C THR A 161 -9.66 10.45 -17.91
N GLU A 162 -8.95 10.74 -19.00
CA GLU A 162 -7.54 10.36 -19.14
C GLU A 162 -6.65 11.03 -18.08
N GLN A 163 -6.88 12.32 -17.82
CA GLN A 163 -6.15 13.05 -16.77
C GLN A 163 -6.41 12.46 -15.38
N THR A 164 -7.63 11.98 -15.11
CA THR A 164 -7.97 11.31 -13.85
C THR A 164 -7.16 10.03 -13.69
N THR A 165 -7.12 9.16 -14.69
CA THR A 165 -6.32 7.93 -14.66
C THR A 165 -4.83 8.23 -14.47
N ARG A 166 -4.30 9.25 -15.17
CA ARG A 166 -2.90 9.69 -15.00
C ARG A 166 -2.65 10.24 -13.59
N LEU A 167 -3.58 10.99 -13.02
CA LEU A 167 -3.49 11.50 -11.65
C LEU A 167 -3.43 10.35 -10.63
N GLU A 168 -4.27 9.33 -10.78
CA GLU A 168 -4.28 8.17 -9.89
C GLU A 168 -2.92 7.46 -9.86
N ASN A 169 -2.30 7.27 -11.02
CA ASN A 169 -0.95 6.72 -11.14
C ASN A 169 0.10 7.61 -10.47
N GLN A 170 0.01 8.93 -10.64
CA GLN A 170 0.90 9.89 -10.01
C GLN A 170 0.76 9.89 -8.48
N ILE A 171 -0.47 9.84 -7.97
CA ILE A 171 -0.76 9.73 -6.54
C ILE A 171 -0.19 8.43 -5.98
N PHE A 172 -0.38 7.30 -6.68
CA PHE A 172 0.16 6.01 -6.28
C PHE A 172 1.70 6.03 -6.18
N TYR A 173 2.37 6.52 -7.23
CA TYR A 173 3.82 6.64 -7.26
C TYR A 173 4.33 7.57 -6.15
N LEU A 174 3.73 8.74 -5.99
CA LEU A 174 4.07 9.69 -4.93
C LEU A 174 3.91 9.07 -3.54
N ASN A 175 2.80 8.39 -3.27
CA ASN A 175 2.54 7.76 -1.97
C ASN A 175 3.54 6.63 -1.67
N ARG A 176 4.03 5.90 -2.67
CA ARG A 176 5.15 4.95 -2.51
C ARG A 176 6.42 5.67 -2.03
N GLN A 177 6.73 6.83 -2.60
CA GLN A 177 7.91 7.61 -2.22
C GLN A 177 7.73 8.27 -0.84
N ILE A 178 6.54 8.78 -0.51
CA ILE A 178 6.21 9.30 0.82
C ILE A 178 6.40 8.21 1.89
N ARG A 179 5.97 6.97 1.63
CA ARG A 179 6.20 5.83 2.53
C ARG A 179 7.69 5.63 2.81
N ARG A 180 8.53 5.64 1.77
CA ARG A 180 10.00 5.56 1.88
C ARG A 180 10.61 6.74 2.64
N LEU A 181 10.07 7.94 2.44
CA LEU A 181 10.53 9.14 3.15
C LEU A 181 10.19 9.10 4.65
N ASN A 182 9.05 8.49 4.98
CA ASN A 182 8.56 8.32 6.34
C ASN A 182 9.18 7.11 7.07
N THR A 183 9.77 6.13 6.37
CA THR A 183 10.31 4.91 7.02
C THR A 183 11.41 5.16 8.05
N GLN A 184 12.06 6.32 8.04
CA GLN A 184 12.99 6.75 9.10
C GLN A 184 12.29 7.00 10.46
N LEU A 185 10.96 7.08 10.52
CA LEU A 185 10.18 7.25 11.76
C LEU A 185 9.70 5.92 12.38
N TYR A 186 9.96 4.79 11.74
CA TYR A 186 9.53 3.43 12.11
C TYR A 186 8.00 3.20 12.21
N ARG A 187 7.54 2.19 11.44
CA ARG A 187 6.33 1.37 11.59
C ARG A 187 4.91 1.92 11.29
N VAL A 188 4.66 3.22 11.10
CA VAL A 188 3.29 3.67 10.79
C VAL A 188 3.28 4.74 9.71
N CYS A 189 2.93 4.36 8.47
CA CYS A 189 2.53 5.33 7.46
C CYS A 189 1.02 5.59 7.57
N VAL A 190 0.63 6.87 7.60
CA VAL A 190 -0.78 7.27 7.68
C VAL A 190 -1.42 7.11 6.30
N ARG A 191 -2.05 5.95 6.07
CA ARG A 191 -2.83 5.70 4.84
C ARG A 191 -4.19 6.40 4.89
N VAL A 192 -4.56 7.05 3.78
CA VAL A 192 -5.91 7.59 3.57
C VAL A 192 -6.69 6.63 2.67
N LYS A 193 -7.53 5.75 3.25
CA LYS A 193 -8.46 4.89 2.47
C LYS A 193 -9.75 5.68 2.18
N VAL A 194 -10.12 5.84 0.90
CA VAL A 194 -11.44 6.34 0.48
C VAL A 194 -12.46 5.19 0.58
N ASN A 195 -13.68 5.50 1.03
CA ASN A 195 -14.73 4.49 1.21
C ASN A 195 -15.24 4.04 -0.16
N LYS A 196 -15.13 2.74 -0.47
CA LYS A 196 -15.46 2.13 -1.77
C LYS A 196 -16.96 2.09 -2.12
N ARG A 197 -17.85 2.59 -1.26
CA ARG A 197 -19.31 2.55 -1.51
C ARG A 197 -19.77 3.46 -2.66
N ASP A 198 -18.91 4.35 -3.16
CA ASP A 198 -19.21 5.19 -4.32
C ASP A 198 -18.62 4.65 -5.66
N ILE A 199 -18.00 3.46 -5.66
CA ILE A 199 -17.29 2.88 -6.83
C ILE A 199 -18.01 1.63 -7.39
N SER A 200 -19.14 1.21 -6.82
CA SER A 200 -19.78 -0.07 -7.15
C SER A 200 -20.45 -0.17 -8.53
N ASN A 201 -20.17 0.73 -9.48
CA ASN A 201 -20.75 0.70 -10.83
C ASN A 201 -19.72 0.79 -11.98
N ILE A 202 -18.55 0.16 -11.87
CA ILE A 202 -17.62 0.07 -13.02
C ILE A 202 -17.11 -1.37 -13.19
N HIS A 203 -17.86 -2.15 -13.98
CA HIS A 203 -17.25 -3.15 -14.85
C HIS A 203 -16.47 -2.40 -15.95
N GLY A 204 -15.16 -2.67 -16.08
CA GLY A 204 -14.39 -2.17 -17.24
C GLY A 204 -12.90 -1.89 -17.05
N GLU A 205 -12.26 -2.17 -15.91
CA GLU A 205 -10.89 -1.67 -15.64
C GLU A 205 -9.73 -2.42 -16.29
N SER A 206 -9.95 -3.46 -17.10
CA SER A 206 -8.84 -4.34 -17.47
C SER A 206 -8.19 -4.15 -18.85
N SER A 207 -8.67 -3.23 -19.67
CA SER A 207 -8.08 -2.97 -20.99
C SER A 207 -6.86 -2.04 -20.93
N ALA A 208 -6.78 -1.15 -19.94
CA ALA A 208 -5.75 -0.11 -19.91
C ALA A 208 -4.35 -0.61 -19.47
N ALA A 209 -4.26 -1.65 -18.64
CA ALA A 209 -2.98 -2.18 -18.16
C ALA A 209 -2.19 -2.94 -19.24
N ALA A 210 -2.90 -3.59 -20.17
CA ALA A 210 -2.28 -4.31 -21.29
C ALA A 210 -1.67 -3.34 -22.33
N ILE A 211 -2.34 -2.23 -22.60
CA ILE A 211 -1.92 -1.23 -23.60
C ILE A 211 -0.65 -0.47 -23.15
N LEU A 212 -0.43 -0.30 -21.84
CA LEU A 212 0.70 0.46 -21.29
C LEU A 212 2.00 -0.34 -21.14
N THR A 213 1.93 -1.66 -21.07
CA THR A 213 3.08 -2.53 -20.74
C THR A 213 3.51 -3.43 -21.90
N GLY A 214 2.66 -3.61 -22.91
CA GLY A 214 2.88 -4.56 -24.00
C GLY A 214 2.57 -6.02 -23.61
N PHE A 215 2.10 -6.27 -22.39
CA PHE A 215 1.72 -7.59 -21.90
C PHE A 215 0.20 -7.78 -21.93
N THR A 216 -0.22 -9.02 -22.14
CA THR A 216 -1.62 -9.46 -22.06
C THR A 216 -2.15 -9.35 -20.63
N LYS A 217 -3.48 -9.31 -20.50
CA LYS A 217 -4.12 -9.31 -19.18
C LYS A 217 -3.77 -10.56 -18.38
N GLU A 218 -3.68 -11.69 -19.06
CA GLU A 218 -3.37 -12.99 -18.48
C GLU A 218 -1.93 -13.05 -17.95
N GLU A 219 -0.96 -12.41 -18.63
CA GLU A 219 0.41 -12.24 -18.13
C GLU A 219 0.46 -11.33 -16.90
N ILE A 220 -0.36 -10.27 -16.87
CA ILE A 220 -0.49 -9.39 -15.70
C ILE A 220 -1.12 -10.14 -14.51
N ASN A 221 -2.16 -10.93 -14.75
CA ASN A 221 -2.79 -11.77 -13.72
C ASN A 221 -1.79 -12.79 -13.16
N PHE A 222 -1.04 -13.45 -14.05
CA PHE A 222 0.00 -14.40 -13.67
C PHE A 222 1.05 -13.71 -12.81
N THR A 223 1.53 -12.54 -13.23
CA THR A 223 2.51 -11.74 -12.47
C THR A 223 1.99 -11.40 -11.08
N LYS A 224 0.74 -10.93 -10.97
CA LYS A 224 0.11 -10.63 -9.67
C LYS A 224 0.02 -11.85 -8.78
N MET A 225 -0.40 -13.00 -9.33
CA MET A 225 -0.49 -14.24 -8.57
C MET A 225 0.89 -14.73 -8.13
N GLY A 226 1.90 -14.57 -8.98
CA GLY A 226 3.28 -14.83 -8.65
C GLY A 226 3.81 -13.97 -7.50
N MET A 227 3.53 -12.67 -7.54
CA MET A 227 3.85 -11.78 -6.43
C MET A 227 3.14 -12.17 -5.13
N ILE A 228 1.88 -12.61 -5.20
CA ILE A 228 1.13 -13.07 -4.02
C ILE A 228 1.79 -14.32 -3.44
N ALA A 229 2.11 -15.31 -4.28
CA ALA A 229 2.79 -16.52 -3.84
C ALA A 229 4.14 -16.20 -3.17
N LEU A 230 5.04 -15.53 -3.89
CA LEU A 230 6.40 -15.26 -3.43
C LEU A 230 6.48 -14.35 -2.20
N ASN A 231 5.64 -13.31 -2.14
CA ASN A 231 5.77 -12.29 -1.08
C ASN A 231 4.82 -12.49 0.10
N ILE A 232 3.62 -13.04 -0.14
CA ILE A 232 2.58 -13.10 0.90
C ILE A 232 2.47 -14.51 1.44
N LEU A 233 2.31 -15.51 0.57
CA LEU A 233 2.04 -16.87 1.01
C LEU A 233 3.28 -17.50 1.69
N ALA A 234 4.48 -17.27 1.13
CA ALA A 234 5.72 -17.67 1.79
C ALA A 234 5.85 -17.05 3.19
N ASP A 235 5.53 -15.76 3.33
CA ASP A 235 5.61 -15.07 4.60
C ASP A 235 4.58 -15.58 5.62
N ALA A 236 3.37 -15.89 5.18
CA ALA A 236 2.33 -16.48 6.02
C ALA A 236 2.76 -17.85 6.57
N LEU A 237 3.35 -18.72 5.73
CA LEU A 237 3.87 -20.01 6.16
C LEU A 237 5.04 -19.87 7.14
N TYR A 238 5.97 -18.97 6.87
CA TYR A 238 7.11 -18.72 7.77
C TYR A 238 6.65 -18.25 9.14
N ASP A 239 5.72 -17.28 9.18
CA ASP A 239 5.22 -16.73 10.44
C ASP A 239 4.46 -17.76 11.28
N LEU A 240 3.77 -18.70 10.63
CA LEU A 240 3.12 -19.83 11.30
C LEU A 240 4.15 -20.80 11.91
N LEU A 241 5.17 -21.21 11.15
CA LEU A 241 6.26 -22.06 11.69
C LEU A 241 6.97 -21.40 12.87
N LYS A 242 7.19 -20.09 12.78
CA LYS A 242 7.83 -19.32 13.85
C LYS A 242 7.02 -19.34 15.14
N GLN A 243 5.69 -19.26 15.05
CA GLN A 243 4.80 -19.39 16.20
C GLN A 243 4.82 -20.80 16.78
N ASP A 244 4.92 -21.78 15.89
CA ASP A 244 5.11 -23.18 16.27
C ASP A 244 6.48 -23.50 16.86
N LYS A 245 7.35 -22.49 17.00
CA LYS A 245 8.71 -22.62 17.54
C LYS A 245 9.56 -23.59 16.73
N ALA A 246 9.32 -23.66 15.43
CA ALA A 246 10.17 -24.40 14.50
C ALA A 246 11.58 -23.81 14.45
N ASN A 247 12.59 -24.63 14.18
CA ASN A 247 13.93 -24.16 13.92
C ASN A 247 14.03 -23.69 12.47
N LEU A 248 13.97 -22.38 12.24
CA LEU A 248 13.90 -21.80 10.91
C LEU A 248 15.22 -21.19 10.46
N ARG A 249 15.52 -21.39 9.18
CA ARG A 249 16.54 -20.61 8.47
C ARG A 249 16.15 -19.13 8.40
N PRO A 250 17.09 -18.23 8.05
CA PRO A 250 16.75 -16.85 7.73
C PRO A 250 15.62 -16.79 6.69
N ARG A 251 14.73 -15.82 6.83
CA ARG A 251 13.55 -15.69 5.97
C ARG A 251 13.90 -15.53 4.49
N SER A 252 15.00 -14.84 4.19
CA SER A 252 15.52 -14.66 2.83
C SER A 252 15.87 -15.98 2.13
N ASP A 253 16.12 -17.03 2.92
CA ASP A 253 16.63 -18.31 2.43
C ASP A 253 15.53 -19.37 2.36
N CYS A 254 14.28 -18.97 2.59
CA CYS A 254 13.12 -19.84 2.64
C CYS A 254 12.19 -19.57 1.46
N ASP A 255 11.88 -20.60 0.68
CA ASP A 255 10.80 -20.58 -0.30
C ASP A 255 9.58 -21.38 0.20
N ILE A 256 8.47 -21.34 -0.55
CA ILE A 256 7.25 -22.09 -0.19
C ILE A 256 7.52 -23.59 -0.08
N THR A 257 8.39 -24.16 -0.93
CA THR A 257 8.70 -25.59 -0.95
C THR A 257 9.33 -26.04 0.37
N ASN A 258 10.34 -25.32 0.82
CA ASN A 258 11.02 -25.57 2.08
C ASN A 258 10.06 -25.38 3.26
N LEU A 259 9.30 -24.27 3.28
CA LEU A 259 8.37 -23.97 4.37
C LEU A 259 7.24 -25.00 4.47
N TYR A 260 6.68 -25.43 3.35
CA TYR A 260 5.68 -26.49 3.32
C TYR A 260 6.24 -27.82 3.86
N SER A 261 7.47 -28.17 3.47
CA SER A 261 8.14 -29.39 3.96
C SER A 261 8.35 -29.35 5.48
N GLU A 262 8.72 -28.21 6.04
CA GLU A 262 8.86 -28.03 7.49
C GLU A 262 7.52 -28.13 8.22
N HIS A 263 6.44 -27.56 7.68
CA HIS A 263 5.08 -27.71 8.23
C HIS A 263 4.66 -29.18 8.31
N ARG A 264 4.93 -29.94 7.25
CA ARG A 264 4.63 -31.38 7.20
C ARG A 264 5.46 -32.17 8.20
N LYS A 265 6.75 -31.83 8.39
CA LYS A 265 7.62 -32.48 9.38
C LYS A 265 7.17 -32.23 10.82
N LEU A 266 6.78 -31.00 11.14
CA LEU A 266 6.25 -30.65 12.46
C LEU A 266 4.91 -31.32 12.74
N ASN A 267 4.11 -31.52 11.69
CA ASN A 267 2.84 -32.24 11.73
C ASN A 267 1.83 -31.71 12.77
N LYS A 268 1.91 -30.41 13.11
CA LYS A 268 1.01 -29.75 14.07
C LYS A 268 -0.34 -29.36 13.47
N HIS A 269 -0.36 -29.10 12.16
CA HIS A 269 -1.52 -28.61 11.43
C HIS A 269 -1.89 -29.60 10.33
N ILE A 270 -2.35 -30.78 10.71
CA ILE A 270 -2.72 -31.84 9.76
C ILE A 270 -3.94 -31.38 8.94
N PRO A 271 -3.90 -31.43 7.60
CA PRO A 271 -5.06 -31.13 6.76
C PRO A 271 -6.18 -32.15 6.95
N SER A 272 -7.41 -31.73 6.70
CA SER A 272 -8.62 -32.56 6.82
C SER A 272 -8.56 -33.80 5.92
N ASN A 273 -7.87 -33.71 4.78
CA ASN A 273 -7.72 -34.79 3.79
C ASN A 273 -6.28 -35.28 3.64
N SER A 274 -5.48 -35.19 4.71
CA SER A 274 -4.03 -35.49 4.70
C SER A 274 -3.20 -34.59 3.79
N TRP A 275 -1.88 -34.72 3.89
CA TRP A 275 -0.93 -33.96 3.08
C TRP A 275 -0.89 -34.44 1.62
N GLY A 276 -0.66 -33.52 0.68
CA GLY A 276 -0.44 -33.86 -0.73
C GLY A 276 -1.71 -34.02 -1.57
N GLY A 277 -2.81 -33.40 -1.15
CA GLY A 277 -4.07 -33.42 -1.88
C GLY A 277 -4.04 -32.66 -3.22
N SER A 278 -5.14 -32.70 -3.96
CA SER A 278 -5.40 -31.83 -5.11
C SER A 278 -6.49 -30.80 -4.78
N TRP A 279 -6.71 -29.83 -5.69
CA TRP A 279 -7.82 -28.87 -5.57
C TRP A 279 -9.19 -29.53 -5.41
N GLN A 280 -9.38 -30.75 -5.94
CA GLN A 280 -10.63 -31.51 -5.79
C GLN A 280 -10.79 -32.12 -4.39
N THR A 281 -9.67 -32.43 -3.72
CA THR A 281 -9.68 -33.06 -2.39
C THR A 281 -9.84 -32.03 -1.27
N ILE A 282 -9.37 -30.79 -1.45
CA ILE A 282 -9.48 -29.73 -0.45
C ILE A 282 -10.65 -28.83 -0.82
N ARG A 283 -11.81 -29.11 -0.23
CA ARG A 283 -13.05 -28.38 -0.50
C ARG A 283 -13.00 -27.01 0.15
N ASN A 284 -13.76 -26.05 -0.36
CA ASN A 284 -13.84 -24.71 0.24
C ASN A 284 -14.39 -24.71 1.68
N THR A 285 -15.09 -25.78 2.08
CA THR A 285 -15.58 -26.00 3.44
C THR A 285 -14.48 -26.37 4.44
N ASP A 286 -13.30 -26.78 3.96
CA ASP A 286 -12.23 -27.31 4.80
C ASP A 286 -11.41 -26.13 5.33
N ILE A 287 -11.75 -25.62 6.51
CA ILE A 287 -11.22 -24.34 7.03
C ILE A 287 -10.09 -24.51 8.07
N ALA A 288 -9.50 -25.70 8.20
CA ALA A 288 -8.40 -25.91 9.13
C ALA A 288 -7.10 -25.25 8.62
N ILE A 289 -6.18 -24.94 9.54
CA ILE A 289 -4.87 -24.35 9.19
C ILE A 289 -4.10 -25.27 8.22
N GLY A 290 -4.18 -26.59 8.42
CA GLY A 290 -3.56 -27.57 7.51
C GLY A 290 -4.10 -27.49 6.09
N ASP A 291 -5.41 -27.28 5.93
CA ASP A 291 -6.05 -27.13 4.62
C ASP A 291 -5.58 -25.84 3.93
N ASP A 292 -5.36 -24.76 4.70
CA ASP A 292 -4.84 -23.52 4.15
C ASP A 292 -3.36 -23.62 3.73
N ILE A 293 -2.56 -24.38 4.47
CA ILE A 293 -1.18 -24.70 4.07
C ILE A 293 -1.19 -25.47 2.73
N GLU A 294 -2.10 -26.44 2.57
CA GLU A 294 -2.26 -27.15 1.30
C GLU A 294 -2.71 -26.24 0.15
N ARG A 295 -3.65 -25.31 0.39
CA ARG A 295 -4.06 -24.33 -0.63
C ARG A 295 -2.90 -23.46 -1.08
N ILE A 296 -2.04 -23.02 -0.16
CA ILE A 296 -0.83 -22.26 -0.49
C ILE A 296 0.09 -23.08 -1.41
N ARG A 297 0.34 -24.35 -1.07
CA ARG A 297 1.15 -25.24 -1.91
C ARG A 297 0.53 -25.42 -3.29
N LEU A 298 -0.78 -25.67 -3.35
CA LEU A 298 -1.49 -25.88 -4.62
C LEU A 298 -1.44 -24.65 -5.52
N THR A 299 -1.65 -23.44 -4.97
CA THR A 299 -1.49 -22.18 -5.71
C THR A 299 -0.08 -22.07 -6.27
N ARG A 300 0.96 -22.30 -5.45
CA ARG A 300 2.34 -22.24 -5.90
C ARG A 300 2.64 -23.25 -7.02
N ASN A 301 2.20 -24.49 -6.86
CA ASN A 301 2.43 -25.55 -7.84
C ASN A 301 1.74 -25.24 -9.18
N GLU A 302 0.54 -24.65 -9.14
CA GLU A 302 -0.16 -24.23 -10.35
C GLU A 302 0.61 -23.17 -11.14
N LEU A 303 1.27 -22.23 -10.46
CA LEU A 303 2.13 -21.24 -11.12
C LEU A 303 3.42 -21.87 -11.66
N GLN A 304 4.14 -22.63 -10.82
CA GLN A 304 5.45 -23.17 -11.20
C GLN A 304 5.36 -24.19 -12.34
N HIS A 305 4.29 -25.00 -12.37
CA HIS A 305 4.09 -25.98 -13.44
C HIS A 305 3.31 -25.44 -14.63
N SER A 306 3.02 -24.13 -14.65
CA SER A 306 2.42 -23.51 -15.82
C SER A 306 3.42 -23.50 -16.97
N ARG A 307 3.04 -24.11 -18.10
CA ARG A 307 3.86 -24.14 -19.33
C ARG A 307 3.94 -22.79 -20.04
N ILE A 308 3.06 -21.86 -19.66
CA ILE A 308 2.94 -20.53 -20.23
C ILE A 308 2.83 -19.50 -19.12
N PHE A 309 3.43 -18.33 -19.29
CA PHE A 309 3.35 -17.24 -18.32
C PHE A 309 1.99 -16.50 -18.43
N LYS A 310 0.88 -17.23 -18.30
CA LYS A 310 -0.48 -16.70 -18.47
C LYS A 310 -1.42 -17.33 -17.47
N LEU A 311 -2.27 -16.50 -16.84
CA LEU A 311 -3.31 -16.93 -15.93
C LEU A 311 -4.65 -16.32 -16.34
N GLU A 312 -5.57 -17.19 -16.76
CA GLU A 312 -6.91 -16.79 -17.19
C GLU A 312 -7.65 -16.02 -16.09
N ASP A 313 -8.41 -15.00 -16.48
CA ASP A 313 -9.16 -14.14 -15.58
C ASP A 313 -10.03 -14.89 -14.59
N LYS A 314 -10.79 -15.87 -15.09
CA LYS A 314 -11.72 -16.64 -14.27
C LYS A 314 -10.97 -17.37 -13.16
N ARG A 315 -9.84 -17.99 -13.52
CA ARG A 315 -9.00 -18.73 -12.57
C ARG A 315 -8.28 -17.79 -11.60
N PHE A 316 -7.79 -16.66 -12.10
CA PHE A 316 -7.19 -15.62 -11.27
C PHE A 316 -8.16 -15.12 -10.19
N ILE A 317 -9.41 -14.81 -10.56
CA ILE A 317 -10.46 -14.37 -9.62
C ILE A 317 -10.76 -15.44 -8.59
N GLU A 318 -10.88 -16.70 -9.02
CA GLU A 318 -11.13 -17.84 -8.14
C GLU A 318 -10.02 -17.98 -7.09
N LEU A 319 -8.76 -18.00 -7.52
CA LEU A 319 -7.60 -18.05 -6.63
C LEU A 319 -7.58 -16.84 -5.68
N CYS A 320 -7.85 -15.63 -6.17
CA CYS A 320 -7.90 -14.44 -5.31
C CYS A 320 -8.95 -14.56 -4.19
N ASN A 321 -10.12 -15.14 -4.47
CA ASN A 321 -11.15 -15.34 -3.46
C ASN A 321 -10.71 -16.35 -2.40
N ILE A 322 -10.17 -17.50 -2.83
CA ILE A 322 -9.62 -18.54 -1.94
C ILE A 322 -8.52 -17.96 -1.05
N LEU A 323 -7.56 -17.26 -1.65
CA LEU A 323 -6.44 -16.64 -0.93
C LEU A 323 -6.90 -15.51 -0.01
N SER A 324 -7.92 -14.74 -0.39
CA SER A 324 -8.47 -13.69 0.48
C SER A 324 -9.02 -14.28 1.78
N ASP A 325 -9.75 -15.38 1.68
CA ASP A 325 -10.37 -16.00 2.85
C ASP A 325 -9.35 -16.71 3.74
N LEU A 326 -8.35 -17.38 3.16
CA LEU A 326 -7.28 -17.99 3.97
C LEU A 326 -6.41 -16.92 4.65
N LEU A 327 -6.05 -15.84 3.94
CA LEU A 327 -5.23 -14.78 4.54
C LEU A 327 -5.97 -14.04 5.66
N LYS A 328 -7.30 -13.91 5.58
CA LYS A 328 -8.10 -13.44 6.72
C LYS A 328 -7.92 -14.35 7.93
N ARG A 329 -7.90 -15.67 7.76
CA ARG A 329 -7.65 -16.59 8.89
C ARG A 329 -6.23 -16.43 9.43
N PHE A 330 -5.21 -16.35 8.58
CA PHE A 330 -3.83 -16.10 9.00
C PHE A 330 -3.65 -14.77 9.75
N ASP A 331 -4.34 -13.71 9.33
CA ASP A 331 -4.34 -12.41 10.04
C ASP A 331 -4.84 -12.53 11.49
N HIS A 332 -5.76 -13.47 11.77
CA HIS A 332 -6.26 -13.72 13.13
C HIS A 332 -5.29 -14.59 13.94
N HIS A 333 -4.59 -15.53 13.30
CA HIS A 333 -3.67 -16.44 13.97
C HIS A 333 -2.32 -15.80 14.28
N ASN A 334 -1.83 -14.86 13.46
CA ASN A 334 -0.45 -14.38 13.57
C ASN A 334 -0.22 -13.31 14.65
N ILE A 335 0.78 -13.54 15.52
CA ILE A 335 1.25 -12.59 16.55
C ILE A 335 2.77 -12.36 16.39
N PRO A 336 3.24 -11.10 16.21
CA PRO A 336 2.46 -9.86 16.11
C PRO A 336 1.63 -9.80 14.81
N ARG A 337 0.48 -9.10 14.87
CA ARG A 337 -0.49 -8.98 13.77
C ARG A 337 0.13 -8.34 12.54
N ARG A 338 0.63 -9.16 11.63
CA ARG A 338 0.82 -8.81 10.22
C ARG A 338 -0.53 -8.98 9.51
N LEU A 339 -0.85 -8.07 8.60
CA LEU A 339 -2.13 -8.06 7.87
C LEU A 339 -1.87 -8.42 6.41
N TYR A 340 -1.77 -9.70 6.11
CA TYR A 340 -1.57 -10.21 4.75
C TYR A 340 -2.72 -9.84 3.83
N THR A 341 -3.93 -9.66 4.37
CA THR A 341 -5.06 -9.18 3.56
C THR A 341 -4.85 -7.76 3.03
N ASP A 342 -4.16 -6.89 3.77
CA ASP A 342 -3.81 -5.56 3.27
C ASP A 342 -2.74 -5.65 2.18
N GLU A 343 -1.76 -6.55 2.33
CA GLU A 343 -0.72 -6.81 1.32
C GLU A 343 -1.31 -7.41 0.02
N LEU A 344 -2.27 -8.33 0.15
CA LEU A 344 -2.98 -8.90 -0.99
C LEU A 344 -3.71 -7.80 -1.76
N ASN A 345 -4.48 -6.97 -1.06
CA ASN A 345 -5.19 -5.85 -1.68
C ASN A 345 -4.24 -4.85 -2.35
N ASP A 346 -3.07 -4.62 -1.76
CA ASP A 346 -2.05 -3.75 -2.36
C ASP A 346 -1.53 -4.33 -3.68
N ILE A 347 -1.30 -5.65 -3.79
CA ILE A 347 -0.88 -6.30 -5.05
C ILE A 347 -2.02 -6.29 -6.08
N LEU A 348 -3.26 -6.58 -5.67
CA LEU A 348 -4.40 -6.61 -6.58
C LEU A 348 -4.66 -5.24 -7.21
N ALA A 349 -4.52 -4.16 -6.43
CA ALA A 349 -4.65 -2.79 -6.89
C ALA A 349 -3.40 -2.26 -7.64
N LYS A 350 -2.31 -3.02 -7.67
CA LYS A 350 -1.04 -2.59 -8.27
C LYS A 350 -1.11 -2.61 -9.79
N THR A 351 -0.60 -1.54 -10.42
CA THR A 351 -0.20 -1.56 -11.82
C THR A 351 1.18 -2.20 -11.93
N ILE A 352 1.29 -3.21 -12.78
CA ILE A 352 2.51 -4.01 -12.95
C ILE A 352 3.41 -3.36 -14.01
N SER A 353 4.70 -3.20 -13.73
CA SER A 353 5.67 -2.73 -14.73
C SER A 353 6.26 -3.89 -15.54
N ALA A 354 6.84 -3.58 -16.70
CA ALA A 354 7.48 -4.60 -17.55
C ALA A 354 8.65 -5.30 -16.85
N GLU A 355 9.41 -4.58 -16.01
CA GLU A 355 10.49 -5.16 -15.21
C GLU A 355 9.95 -6.11 -14.13
N GLU A 356 8.79 -5.79 -13.55
CA GLU A 356 8.15 -6.65 -12.55
C GLU A 356 7.61 -7.94 -13.19
N VAL A 357 7.05 -7.86 -14.41
CA VAL A 357 6.69 -9.05 -15.19
C VAL A 357 7.90 -9.94 -15.39
N LYS A 358 8.98 -9.40 -15.95
CA LYS A 358 10.21 -10.17 -16.25
C LYS A 358 10.85 -10.75 -14.99
N SER A 359 10.87 -10.00 -13.88
CA SER A 359 11.39 -10.50 -12.61
C SER A 359 10.58 -11.70 -12.13
N ILE A 360 9.26 -11.59 -12.09
CA ILE A 360 8.40 -12.67 -11.61
C ILE A 360 8.41 -13.87 -12.56
N GLU A 361 8.50 -13.63 -13.87
CA GLU A 361 8.70 -14.68 -14.87
C GLU A 361 9.98 -15.47 -14.59
N ASN A 362 11.11 -14.79 -14.36
CA ASN A 362 12.36 -15.43 -14.00
C ASN A 362 12.27 -16.14 -12.63
N ASP A 363 11.67 -15.53 -11.62
CA ASP A 363 11.59 -16.10 -10.27
C ASP A 363 10.70 -17.35 -10.21
N ILE A 364 9.67 -17.44 -11.07
CA ILE A 364 8.71 -18.56 -11.07
C ILE A 364 9.07 -19.62 -12.11
N LEU A 365 9.41 -19.21 -13.34
CA LEU A 365 9.72 -20.12 -14.43
C LEU A 365 11.22 -20.43 -14.54
N GLY A 366 12.10 -19.50 -14.15
CA GLY A 366 13.55 -19.73 -14.10
C GLY A 366 13.96 -20.79 -13.06
N MET A 367 13.11 -21.08 -12.07
CA MET A 367 13.26 -22.23 -11.18
C MET A 367 13.13 -23.60 -11.89
N THR A 368 12.77 -23.63 -13.17
CA THR A 368 12.57 -24.86 -13.95
C THR A 368 13.80 -25.27 -14.77
N ILE A 369 14.84 -24.43 -14.85
CA ILE A 369 16.03 -24.66 -15.69
C ILE A 369 17.31 -24.76 -14.81
N GLU A 370 17.32 -25.70 -13.87
CA GLU A 370 18.55 -26.32 -13.35
C GLU A 370 18.29 -27.82 -13.23
N VAL A 371 18.12 -28.47 -14.37
CA VAL A 371 18.42 -29.91 -14.48
C VAL A 371 19.78 -29.95 -15.16
N GLU A 372 20.85 -29.91 -14.36
CA GLU A 372 22.15 -30.43 -14.81
C GLU A 372 21.92 -31.91 -15.15
N ILE A 373 21.88 -32.19 -16.46
CA ILE A 373 22.14 -33.53 -16.96
C ILE A 373 23.65 -33.70 -16.85
N GLU A 374 24.12 -34.22 -15.71
CA GLU A 374 25.43 -34.85 -15.66
C GLU A 374 25.37 -36.11 -16.54
N HIS A 375 26.22 -36.14 -17.57
CA HIS A 375 26.52 -37.33 -18.35
C HIS A 375 27.80 -37.99 -17.84
#